data_AF-A0A2V9V7C0-F1
#
_entry.id   AF-A0A2V9V7C0-F1
#
_cell.length_a   1.000
_cell.length_b   1.000
_cell.length_c   1.000
_cell.angle_alpha   90.00
_cell.angle_beta   90.00
_cell.angle_gamma   90.00
#
_symmetry.space_group_name_H-M   'P 1'
#
loop_
_entity.id
_entity.type
_entity.pdbx_description
1 polymer ?
#
loop_
_entity_poly.entity_id
_entity_poly.type
_entity_poly.pdbx_seq_one_letter_code
_entity_poly.pdbx_strand_id
1 'polypeptide(L)'
;MGHTEGVRQPLNWLATNATNDTNYIAFTTSLEPVRKEFMSFLNANRAEHEADLRTMQTVLSDTSTPAGIEVALKQLGKSADIRLAALGRKYLNTIGSPFPNLISDEGKQTLQRMGIESKALPARQNTPALEPGFVRFQDSRGGVHDIPQGNLKAAQQRDPNLRVMQQ
;
A
#
# COMPACT_ATOMS: atom_id res chain seq x y z
N MET A 1 -25.94 0.43 -26.95
CA MET A 1 -25.57 1.83 -26.71
C MET A 1 -24.43 1.84 -25.70
N GLY A 2 -23.42 2.69 -25.88
CA GLY A 2 -22.02 2.44 -25.54
C GLY A 2 -21.64 2.33 -24.06
N HIS A 3 -20.87 1.29 -23.73
CA HIS A 3 -20.28 0.98 -22.42
C HIS A 3 -19.18 1.96 -21.94
N THR A 4 -18.91 3.06 -22.66
CA THR A 4 -17.74 3.93 -22.43
C THR A 4 -18.06 5.34 -21.93
N GLU A 5 -19.33 5.76 -21.88
CA GLU A 5 -19.68 7.12 -21.47
C GLU A 5 -19.79 7.30 -19.94
N GLY A 6 -20.10 6.24 -19.19
CA GLY A 6 -20.39 6.34 -17.75
C GLY A 6 -19.23 6.84 -16.89
N VAL A 7 -17.97 6.61 -17.31
CA VAL A 7 -16.78 7.01 -16.54
C VAL A 7 -16.53 8.53 -16.56
N ARG A 8 -17.12 9.23 -17.54
CA ARG A 8 -16.93 10.69 -17.75
C ARG A 8 -18.02 11.54 -17.13
N GLN A 9 -19.15 10.93 -16.73
CA GLN A 9 -20.27 11.66 -16.16
C GLN A 9 -20.15 11.77 -14.63
N PRO A 10 -20.61 12.88 -14.03
CA PRO A 10 -20.70 13.01 -12.57
C PRO A 10 -21.61 11.96 -11.90
N LEU A 11 -21.34 11.62 -10.64
CA LEU A 11 -22.16 10.64 -9.91
C LEU A 11 -23.64 11.04 -9.80
N ASN A 12 -23.96 12.32 -9.62
CA ASN A 12 -25.35 12.78 -9.56
C ASN A 12 -26.09 12.58 -10.89
N TRP A 13 -25.40 12.70 -12.02
CA TRP A 13 -25.93 12.39 -13.34
C TRP A 13 -26.16 10.88 -13.48
N LEU A 14 -25.17 10.06 -13.08
CA LEU A 14 -25.28 8.60 -13.11
C LEU A 14 -26.39 8.07 -12.19
N ALA A 15 -26.56 8.68 -11.02
CA ALA A 15 -27.63 8.38 -10.08
C ALA A 15 -29.03 8.60 -10.67
N THR A 16 -29.14 9.43 -11.71
CA THR A 16 -30.41 9.73 -12.38
C THR A 16 -30.58 8.92 -13.66
N ASN A 17 -29.49 8.65 -14.38
CA ASN A 17 -29.54 8.13 -15.76
C ASN A 17 -29.00 6.68 -15.90
N ALA A 18 -28.38 6.14 -14.86
CA ALA A 18 -27.73 4.83 -14.84
C ALA A 18 -28.11 4.00 -13.60
N THR A 19 -29.30 4.23 -13.04
CA THR A 19 -29.79 3.58 -11.80
C THR A 19 -29.80 2.06 -11.83
N ASN A 20 -29.99 1.46 -13.02
CA ASN A 20 -29.97 0.01 -13.21
C ASN A 20 -28.64 -0.51 -13.77
N ASP A 21 -27.61 0.33 -13.89
CA ASP A 21 -26.29 -0.08 -14.35
C ASP A 21 -25.54 -0.78 -13.21
N THR A 22 -25.21 -2.06 -13.42
CA THR A 22 -24.54 -2.90 -12.42
C THR A 22 -23.14 -2.42 -12.07
N ASN A 23 -22.41 -1.76 -12.98
CA ASN A 23 -21.09 -1.20 -12.69
C ASN A 23 -21.20 0.05 -11.81
N TYR A 24 -22.18 0.90 -12.08
CA TYR A 24 -22.47 2.07 -11.24
C TYR A 24 -22.87 1.65 -9.82
N ILE A 25 -23.75 0.65 -9.69
CA ILE A 25 -24.16 0.10 -8.40
C ILE A 25 -22.93 -0.47 -7.65
N ALA A 26 -22.11 -1.30 -8.32
CA ALA A 26 -20.91 -1.87 -7.71
C ALA A 26 -19.92 -0.79 -7.26
N PHE A 27 -19.70 0.24 -8.09
CA PHE A 27 -18.83 1.36 -7.77
C PHE A 27 -19.31 2.12 -6.53
N THR A 28 -20.56 2.58 -6.52
CA THR A 28 -21.12 3.36 -5.40
C THR A 28 -21.18 2.56 -4.11
N THR A 29 -21.55 1.27 -4.17
CA THR A 29 -21.52 0.34 -3.03
C THR A 29 -20.11 0.22 -2.45
N SER A 30 -19.08 0.12 -3.30
CA SER A 30 -17.69 0.02 -2.85
C SER A 30 -17.14 1.33 -2.26
N LEU A 31 -17.68 2.47 -2.71
CA LEU A 31 -17.23 3.80 -2.30
C LEU A 31 -17.83 4.22 -0.95
N GLU A 32 -19.03 3.76 -0.64
CA GLU A 32 -19.75 4.10 0.60
C GLU A 32 -18.94 3.86 1.89
N PRO A 33 -18.30 2.69 2.12
CA PRO A 33 -17.49 2.48 3.32
C PRO A 33 -16.31 3.46 3.40
N VAL A 34 -15.65 3.75 2.27
CA VAL A 34 -14.51 4.69 2.22
C VAL A 34 -14.94 6.09 2.64
N ARG A 35 -16.10 6.56 2.15
CA ARG A 35 -16.69 7.85 2.54
C ARG A 35 -16.99 7.89 4.05
N LYS A 36 -17.57 6.81 4.59
CA LYS A 36 -17.94 6.69 6.01
C LYS A 36 -16.72 6.69 6.93
N GLU A 37 -15.70 5.90 6.63
CA GLU A 37 -14.46 5.85 7.41
C GLU A 37 -13.83 7.23 7.51
N PHE A 38 -13.71 7.93 6.38
CA PHE A 38 -13.12 9.26 6.35
C PHE A 38 -13.92 10.31 7.15
N MET A 39 -15.24 10.36 6.98
CA MET A 39 -16.06 11.27 7.80
C MET A 39 -15.92 10.97 9.29
N SER A 40 -15.78 9.69 9.67
CA SER A 40 -15.51 9.30 11.06
C SER A 40 -14.14 9.82 11.53
N PHE A 41 -13.10 9.74 10.71
CA PHE A 41 -11.79 10.32 11.02
C PHE A 41 -11.82 11.84 11.22
N LEU A 42 -12.53 12.57 10.36
CA LEU A 42 -12.70 14.02 10.50
C LEU A 42 -13.44 14.41 11.78
N ASN A 43 -14.55 13.73 12.07
CA ASN A 43 -15.34 13.97 13.27
C ASN A 43 -14.57 13.65 14.56
N ALA A 44 -13.53 12.81 14.48
CA ALA A 44 -12.68 12.44 15.60
C ALA A 44 -11.53 13.44 15.88
N ASN A 45 -11.52 14.64 15.26
CA ASN A 45 -10.46 15.66 15.40
C ASN A 45 -9.03 15.11 15.15
N ARG A 46 -8.91 14.05 14.35
CA ARG A 46 -7.60 13.52 13.92
C ARG A 46 -7.08 14.46 12.84
N ALA A 47 -6.04 15.22 13.17
CA ALA A 47 -5.43 16.21 12.29
C ALA A 47 -5.02 15.60 10.94
N GLU A 48 -5.74 15.93 9.87
CA GLU A 48 -5.29 15.71 8.51
C GLU A 48 -4.52 16.90 7.97
N HIS A 49 -3.67 16.67 6.98
CA HIS A 49 -3.08 17.76 6.21
C HIS A 49 -4.14 18.32 5.24
N GLU A 50 -4.24 19.65 5.12
CA GLU A 50 -5.23 20.31 4.25
C GLU A 50 -5.27 19.78 2.81
N ALA A 51 -4.14 19.28 2.30
CA ALA A 51 -4.06 18.70 0.96
C ALA A 51 -4.84 17.37 0.84
N ASP A 52 -4.83 16.52 1.87
CA ASP A 52 -5.60 15.27 1.86
C ASP A 52 -7.09 15.58 2.01
N LEU A 53 -7.45 16.56 2.84
CA LEU A 53 -8.83 17.05 2.99
C LEU A 53 -9.42 17.49 1.64
N ARG A 54 -8.69 18.31 0.88
CA ARG A 54 -9.13 18.74 -0.47
C ARG A 54 -9.24 17.57 -1.44
N THR A 55 -8.32 16.61 -1.37
CA THR A 55 -8.37 15.42 -2.21
C THR A 55 -9.59 14.56 -1.88
N MET A 56 -9.94 14.43 -0.60
CA MET A 56 -11.11 13.68 -0.17
C MET A 56 -12.45 14.38 -0.42
N GLN A 57 -12.49 15.71 -0.51
CA GLN A 57 -13.67 16.40 -1.04
C GLN A 57 -14.04 15.92 -2.44
N THR A 58 -13.07 15.54 -3.27
CA THR A 58 -13.33 14.94 -4.59
C THR A 58 -14.01 13.58 -4.46
N VAL A 59 -13.61 12.76 -3.49
CA VAL A 59 -14.21 11.43 -3.23
C VAL A 59 -15.62 11.54 -2.65
N LEU A 60 -15.85 12.54 -1.80
CA LEU A 60 -17.14 12.80 -1.16
C LEU A 60 -18.13 13.49 -2.10
N SER A 61 -17.67 14.20 -3.12
CA SER A 61 -18.53 14.97 -4.01
C SER A 61 -19.28 14.08 -5.00
N ASP A 62 -20.59 14.29 -5.10
CA ASP A 62 -21.43 13.66 -6.11
C ASP A 62 -21.37 14.37 -7.47
N THR A 63 -20.70 15.53 -7.55
CA THR A 63 -20.39 16.19 -8.83
C THR A 63 -19.08 15.68 -9.45
N SER A 64 -18.32 14.86 -8.73
CA SER A 64 -17.13 14.20 -9.26
C SER A 64 -17.49 13.06 -10.20
N THR A 65 -16.62 12.81 -11.17
CA THR A 65 -16.72 11.64 -12.05
C THR A 65 -16.05 10.42 -11.40
N PRO A 66 -16.44 9.18 -11.77
CA PRO A 66 -15.73 7.98 -11.32
C PRO A 66 -14.22 8.02 -11.56
N ALA A 67 -13.78 8.55 -12.72
CA ALA A 67 -12.35 8.75 -13.00
C ALA A 67 -11.68 9.77 -12.06
N GLY A 68 -12.36 10.88 -11.75
CA GLY A 68 -11.86 11.87 -10.80
C GLY A 68 -11.71 11.29 -9.39
N ILE A 69 -12.66 10.46 -8.97
CA ILE A 69 -12.62 9.74 -7.70
C ILE A 69 -11.48 8.72 -7.67
N GLU A 70 -11.28 7.95 -8.75
CA GLU A 70 -10.17 7.01 -8.85
C GLU A 70 -8.81 7.72 -8.72
N VAL A 71 -8.63 8.86 -9.40
CA VAL A 71 -7.42 9.67 -9.30
C VAL A 71 -7.20 10.17 -7.87
N ALA A 72 -8.25 10.64 -7.20
CA ALA A 72 -8.19 11.11 -5.82
C ALA A 72 -7.79 9.97 -4.85
N LEU A 73 -8.39 8.78 -5.00
CA LEU A 73 -8.03 7.60 -4.19
C LEU A 73 -6.57 7.18 -4.41
N LYS A 74 -6.07 7.22 -5.66
CA LYS A 74 -4.65 6.97 -5.95
C LYS A 74 -3.74 8.00 -5.29
N GLN A 75 -4.13 9.28 -5.29
CA GLN A 75 -3.36 10.33 -4.65
C GLN A 75 -3.27 10.13 -3.13
N LEU A 76 -4.37 9.73 -2.48
CA LEU A 76 -4.39 9.43 -1.05
C LEU A 76 -3.54 8.21 -0.71
N GLY A 77 -3.61 7.15 -1.54
CA GLY A 77 -2.72 6.00 -1.41
C GLY A 77 -1.23 6.39 -1.47
N LYS A 78 -0.86 7.31 -2.38
CA LYS A 78 0.51 7.85 -2.45
C LYS A 78 0.89 8.63 -1.20
N SER A 79 -0.01 9.50 -0.71
CA SER A 79 0.21 10.24 0.54
C SER A 79 0.43 9.30 1.72
N ALA A 80 -0.41 8.27 1.87
CA ALA A 80 -0.28 7.28 2.93
C ALA A 80 1.04 6.51 2.86
N ASP A 81 1.43 6.07 1.66
CA ASP A 81 2.71 5.38 1.43
C ASP A 81 3.92 6.26 1.79
N ILE A 82 3.92 7.54 1.42
CA ILE A 82 4.99 8.48 1.79
C ILE A 82 5.11 8.63 3.31
N ARG A 83 3.98 8.77 4.01
CA ARG A 83 3.97 8.87 5.49
C ARG A 83 4.49 7.60 6.12
N LEU A 84 4.07 6.45 5.63
CA LEU A 84 4.55 5.15 6.11
C LEU A 84 6.05 4.99 5.90
N ALA A 85 6.58 5.43 4.75
CA ALA A 85 8.01 5.42 4.47
C ALA A 85 8.80 6.33 5.44
N ALA A 86 8.24 7.48 5.79
CA ALA A 86 8.83 8.37 6.79
C ALA A 86 8.84 7.73 8.19
N LEU A 87 7.76 7.04 8.59
CA LEU A 87 7.70 6.29 9.84
C LEU A 87 8.73 5.14 9.87
N GLY A 88 8.81 4.36 8.78
CA GLY A 88 9.81 3.29 8.65
C GLY A 88 11.24 3.80 8.78
N ARG A 89 11.57 4.93 8.12
CA ARG A 89 12.89 5.57 8.27
C ARG A 89 13.15 6.06 9.69
N LYS A 90 12.15 6.65 10.35
CA LYS A 90 12.29 7.09 11.75
C LYS A 90 12.56 5.91 12.68
N TYR A 91 11.83 4.81 12.49
CA TYR A 91 12.05 3.56 13.23
C TYR A 91 13.46 3.04 13.00
N LEU A 92 13.90 2.91 11.74
CA LEU A 92 15.25 2.48 11.38
C LEU A 92 16.32 3.34 12.05
N ASN A 93 16.17 4.67 12.03
CA ASN A 93 17.13 5.58 12.64
C ASN A 93 17.20 5.46 14.17
N THR A 94 16.13 5.02 14.82
CA THR A 94 16.02 4.94 16.29
C THR A 94 16.42 3.56 16.80
N ILE A 95 15.98 2.50 16.11
CA ILE A 95 16.15 1.10 16.52
C ILE A 95 17.37 0.45 15.86
N GLY A 96 17.87 1.01 14.76
CA GLY A 96 19.01 0.50 14.01
C GLY A 96 18.68 -0.64 13.05
N SER A 97 17.41 -1.09 13.00
CA SER A 97 16.94 -2.13 12.08
C SER A 97 15.62 -1.71 11.42
N PRO A 98 15.34 -2.19 10.19
CA PRO A 98 14.09 -1.87 9.50
C PRO A 98 12.92 -2.53 10.23
N PHE A 99 11.76 -1.86 10.23
CA PHE A 99 10.54 -2.45 10.76
C PHE A 99 10.13 -3.66 9.90
N PRO A 100 9.97 -4.85 10.47
CA PRO A 100 9.63 -6.04 9.71
C PRO A 100 8.22 -5.90 9.12
N ASN A 101 8.07 -6.22 7.84
CA ASN A 101 6.78 -6.20 7.14
C ASN A 101 6.02 -4.87 7.31
N LEU A 102 6.73 -3.74 7.20
CA LEU A 102 6.16 -2.39 7.28
C LEU A 102 4.92 -2.22 6.38
N ILE A 103 4.89 -2.94 5.25
CA ILE A 103 3.70 -3.15 4.43
C ILE A 103 3.45 -4.67 4.37
N SER A 104 2.20 -5.07 4.63
CA SER A 104 1.75 -6.46 4.41
C SER A 104 1.78 -6.82 2.91
N ASP A 105 1.84 -8.10 2.58
CA ASP A 105 1.89 -8.53 1.18
C ASP A 105 0.63 -8.12 0.39
N GLU A 106 -0.54 -8.15 1.03
CA GLU A 106 -1.78 -7.63 0.46
C GLU A 106 -1.73 -6.10 0.22
N GLY A 107 -1.11 -5.35 1.14
CA GLY A 107 -0.87 -3.92 0.95
C GLY A 107 0.03 -3.64 -0.25
N LYS A 108 1.08 -4.45 -0.47
CA LYS A 108 1.97 -4.35 -1.63
C LYS A 108 1.21 -4.60 -2.93
N GLN A 109 0.41 -5.66 -3.00
CA GLN A 109 -0.40 -5.99 -4.17
C GLN A 109 -1.43 -4.89 -4.47
N THR A 110 -2.01 -4.30 -3.43
CA THR A 110 -2.98 -3.21 -3.57
C THR A 110 -2.33 -1.95 -4.12
N LEU A 111 -1.18 -1.53 -3.60
CA LEU A 111 -0.41 -0.40 -4.15
C LEU A 111 -0.02 -0.64 -5.61
N GLN A 112 0.40 -1.87 -5.95
CA GLN A 112 0.71 -2.25 -7.32
C GLN A 112 -0.51 -2.14 -8.26
N ARG A 113 -1.69 -2.65 -7.84
CA ARG A 113 -2.95 -2.51 -8.61
C ARG A 113 -3.36 -1.05 -8.80
N MET A 114 -3.04 -0.20 -7.83
CA MET A 114 -3.29 1.25 -7.92
C MET A 114 -2.25 1.99 -8.78
N GLY A 115 -1.21 1.31 -9.27
CA GLY A 115 -0.12 1.94 -10.02
C GLY A 115 0.79 2.81 -9.14
N ILE A 116 0.89 2.50 -7.85
CA ILE A 116 1.70 3.24 -6.88
C ILE A 116 2.99 2.46 -6.63
N GLU A 117 4.11 3.04 -7.06
CA GLU A 117 5.44 2.56 -6.67
C GLU A 117 5.72 2.95 -5.21
N SER A 118 5.58 1.98 -4.33
CA SER A 118 5.73 2.20 -2.89
C SER A 118 7.13 2.65 -2.51
N LYS A 119 7.22 3.78 -1.80
CA LYS A 119 8.40 4.31 -1.11
C LYS A 119 8.60 3.68 0.26
N ALA A 120 7.55 3.07 0.82
CA ALA A 120 7.58 2.39 2.12
C ALA A 120 7.96 0.91 2.02
N LEU A 121 7.99 0.35 0.81
CA LEU A 121 8.75 -0.87 0.59
C LEU A 121 10.18 -0.61 1.06
N PRO A 122 10.78 -1.48 1.90
CA PRO A 122 12.21 -1.40 2.11
C PRO A 122 12.81 -1.37 0.71
N ALA A 123 13.61 -0.34 0.41
CA ALA A 123 14.41 -0.29 -0.81
C ALA A 123 14.90 -1.72 -0.99
N ARG A 124 14.53 -2.39 -2.10
CA ARG A 124 14.95 -3.78 -2.42
C ARG A 124 16.28 -3.91 -1.75
N GLN A 125 16.38 -4.71 -0.67
CA GLN A 125 17.57 -4.67 0.16
C GLN A 125 18.70 -4.62 -0.85
N ASN A 126 19.45 -3.51 -0.91
CA ASN A 126 20.73 -3.51 -1.60
C ASN A 126 21.59 -4.33 -0.65
N THR A 127 21.18 -5.58 -0.45
CA THR A 127 21.88 -6.57 0.29
C THR A 127 23.13 -6.68 -0.55
N PRO A 128 24.28 -6.31 0.02
CA PRO A 128 25.53 -6.28 -0.72
C PRO A 128 25.68 -7.56 -1.53
N ALA A 129 26.35 -7.46 -2.68
CA ALA A 129 26.66 -8.65 -3.47
C ALA A 129 27.21 -9.74 -2.53
N LEU A 130 26.58 -10.92 -2.57
CA LEU A 130 26.94 -12.01 -1.68
C LEU A 130 28.40 -12.39 -1.97
N GLU A 131 29.22 -12.40 -0.92
CA GLU A 131 30.62 -12.80 -1.07
C GLU A 131 30.70 -14.24 -1.61
N PRO A 132 31.62 -14.55 -2.54
CA PRO A 132 31.80 -15.90 -3.03
C PRO A 132 32.03 -16.89 -1.89
N GLY A 133 31.24 -17.97 -1.83
CA GLY A 133 31.32 -18.98 -0.78
C GLY A 133 30.48 -18.69 0.48
N PHE A 134 29.70 -17.59 0.48
CA PHE A 134 28.71 -17.31 1.52
C PHE A 134 27.30 -17.69 1.06
N VAL A 135 26.42 -17.97 2.02
CA VAL A 135 24.98 -18.14 1.83
C VAL A 135 24.25 -17.05 2.59
N ARG A 136 23.26 -16.45 1.94
CA ARG A 136 22.33 -15.52 2.55
C ARG A 136 21.05 -16.24 2.95
N PHE A 137 20.63 -16.07 4.20
CA PHE A 137 19.36 -16.59 4.68
C PHE A 137 18.61 -15.58 5.53
N GLN A 138 17.29 -15.76 5.62
CA GLN A 138 16.42 -15.06 6.54
C GLN A 138 16.07 -16.00 7.70
N ASP A 139 16.31 -15.58 8.94
CA ASP A 139 15.90 -16.32 10.13
C ASP A 139 14.37 -16.23 10.36
N SER A 140 13.85 -17.07 11.23
CA SER A 140 12.44 -17.13 11.63
C SER A 140 11.92 -15.83 12.28
N ARG A 141 12.82 -14.96 12.73
CA ARG A 141 12.50 -13.63 13.29
C ARG A 141 12.55 -12.53 12.23
N GLY A 142 12.84 -12.88 10.98
CA GLY A 142 12.89 -11.99 9.84
C GLY A 142 14.25 -11.32 9.59
N GLY A 143 15.28 -11.60 10.40
CA GLY A 143 16.64 -11.09 10.24
C GLY A 143 17.36 -11.74 9.06
N VAL A 144 18.13 -10.96 8.29
CA VAL A 144 18.91 -11.47 7.14
C VAL A 144 20.38 -11.58 7.51
N HIS A 145 20.99 -12.73 7.24
CA HIS A 145 22.37 -13.05 7.63
C HIS A 145 23.13 -13.67 6.46
N ASP A 146 24.42 -13.35 6.39
CA ASP A 146 25.38 -13.97 5.48
C ASP A 146 26.36 -14.80 6.30
N ILE A 147 26.51 -16.08 5.96
CA ILE A 147 27.46 -16.99 6.61
C ILE A 147 28.22 -17.79 5.56
N PRO A 148 29.42 -18.32 5.87
CA PRO A 148 30.08 -19.27 4.99
C PRO A 148 29.16 -20.47 4.69
N GLN A 149 29.13 -20.94 3.43
CA GLN A 149 28.24 -22.03 2.99
C GLN A 149 28.40 -23.30 3.85
N GLY A 150 29.62 -23.58 4.34
CA GLY A 150 29.90 -24.69 5.24
C GLY A 150 29.16 -24.63 6.59
N ASN A 151 28.72 -23.43 7.01
CA ASN A 151 28.02 -23.21 8.28
C ASN A 151 26.48 -23.32 8.16
N LEU A 152 25.94 -23.50 6.95
CA LEU A 152 24.50 -23.53 6.71
C LEU A 152 23.79 -24.60 7.53
N LYS A 153 24.36 -25.82 7.62
CA LYS A 153 23.78 -26.92 8.40
C LYS A 153 23.67 -26.57 9.89
N ALA A 154 24.68 -25.92 10.45
CA ALA A 154 24.66 -25.48 11.84
C ALA A 154 23.63 -24.38 12.07
N ALA A 155 23.45 -23.47 11.11
CA ALA A 155 22.40 -22.47 11.15
C ALA A 155 21.00 -23.11 11.10
N GLN A 156 20.78 -24.09 10.22
CA GLN A 156 19.50 -24.81 10.10
C GLN A 156 19.16 -25.64 11.35
N GLN A 157 20.17 -26.16 12.04
CA GLN A 157 19.95 -26.83 13.33
C GLN A 157 19.50 -25.86 14.43
N ARG A 158 19.98 -24.62 14.39
CA ARG A 158 19.62 -23.57 15.37
C ARG A 158 18.28 -22.91 15.04
N ASP A 159 17.97 -22.78 13.76
CA ASP A 159 16.68 -22.28 13.28
C ASP A 159 16.19 -23.14 12.12
N PRO A 160 15.36 -24.17 12.40
CA PRO A 160 14.83 -25.07 11.39
C PRO A 160 13.93 -24.38 10.36
N ASN A 161 13.42 -23.19 10.68
CA ASN A 161 12.49 -22.43 9.84
C ASN A 161 13.18 -21.33 9.05
N LEU A 162 14.52 -21.26 9.08
CA LEU A 162 15.24 -20.28 8.28
C LEU A 162 15.00 -20.51 6.77
N ARG A 163 14.96 -19.43 6.01
CA ARG A 163 14.76 -19.44 4.56
C ARG A 163 16.01 -18.97 3.84
N VAL A 164 16.63 -19.86 3.08
CA VAL A 164 17.73 -19.48 2.18
C VAL A 164 17.21 -18.53 1.11
N MET A 165 17.92 -17.42 0.89
CA MET A 165 17.58 -16.39 -0.09
C MET A 165 18.50 -16.43 -1.31
N GLN A 166 19.80 -16.69 -1.11
CA GLN A 166 20.82 -16.66 -2.15
C GLN A 166 22.02 -17.54 -1.73
N GLN A 167 22.64 -18.25 -2.67
CA GLN A 167 23.82 -19.11 -2.50
C GLN A 167 24.78 -18.93 -3.67
#